data_AF-A0AAD3CKD0-F1
#
_entry.id   AF-A0AAD3CKD0-F1
#
_cell.length_a   1.000
_cell.length_b   1.000
_cell.length_c   1.000
_cell.angle_alpha   90.00
_cell.angle_beta   90.00
_cell.angle_gamma   90.00
#
_symmetry.space_group_name_H-M   'P 1'
#
loop_
_entity.id
_entity.type
_entity.pdbx_description
1 polymer ?
#
loop_
_entity_poly.entity_id
_entity_poly.type
_entity_poly.pdbx_seq_one_letter_code
_entity_poly.pdbx_strand_id
1 'polypeptide(L)'
;MKFTLAATCLASTALIAVDAFAPTSFTAHTATSAATSTYSTAASNTPLHMMDPTQITTEATNLLSTLDTTNLLSFSDQGQNLAGIFFQASLLPYLLFLYFLSFKGNRVPELGNFGFQFLLLFVISTIPSGIITKGTYGISLADCDWLHGGAEALLTITNILIVLGFRQAMSTPKEDIAKTWPVKLAAVGGAAAFFGALATGPGLGFEAHSAFLLGLGNLPQNFVESLPWVVHSEPVNALSIPTWAIHFSSVFEWLFAMNLVWQFSENTGNEKWKGLTWGMLPLHASGIAACTYHFFYNPSSLQFLVTSQAGLTLLGNITCAIAAYRIAISNGWTLSELNPLPASKTDPKGIIVENTAAMPLELVEQKDSDVAVAAKLAALTFGTAYAVKYGELALDFPFEQNGAAAVAILAGIPAITAFQYYNRGKNEGGEGFALPSFGKGEDGEGLSMADVKKYGVSGTVAYVLTELAFWAVAFPVASTALYQSSGHWPDVINDATDRATVLGFIFAGANVARLLVPLRLGAALALAPWVDENIINREKAEESA
;
A
#
# COMPACT_ATOMS: atom_id res chain seq x y z
N MET A 1 -8.25 -0.08 -33.45
CA MET A 1 -7.78 1.33 -33.39
C MET A 1 -8.34 2.11 -32.20
N LYS A 2 -9.63 1.94 -31.82
CA LYS A 2 -10.22 2.60 -30.63
C LYS A 2 -9.70 2.09 -29.27
N PHE A 3 -9.41 0.79 -29.16
CA PHE A 3 -8.82 0.16 -27.96
C PHE A 3 -7.41 0.69 -27.62
N THR A 4 -6.67 1.14 -28.64
CA THR A 4 -5.32 1.68 -28.49
C THR A 4 -5.35 3.04 -27.81
N LEU A 5 -6.36 3.88 -28.05
CA LEU A 5 -6.36 5.28 -27.58
C LEU A 5 -6.57 5.41 -26.04
N ALA A 6 -7.46 4.62 -25.44
CA ALA A 6 -7.77 4.67 -24.01
C ALA A 6 -6.65 4.07 -23.15
N ALA A 7 -6.13 2.90 -23.55
CA ALA A 7 -4.93 2.32 -22.96
C ALA A 7 -3.72 3.26 -23.14
N THR A 8 -3.63 3.98 -24.26
CA THR A 8 -2.60 5.01 -24.46
C THR A 8 -2.83 6.22 -23.55
N CYS A 9 -4.04 6.62 -23.19
CA CYS A 9 -4.24 7.78 -22.30
C CYS A 9 -3.83 7.50 -20.86
N LEU A 10 -4.22 6.35 -20.29
CA LEU A 10 -3.81 5.88 -18.95
C LEU A 10 -2.32 5.46 -18.91
N ALA A 11 -1.84 4.77 -19.95
CA ALA A 11 -0.41 4.43 -20.05
C ALA A 11 0.46 5.68 -20.31
N SER A 12 0.01 6.64 -21.11
CA SER A 12 0.76 7.89 -21.34
C SER A 12 0.78 8.77 -20.10
N THR A 13 -0.29 8.80 -19.29
CA THR A 13 -0.25 9.51 -18.00
C THR A 13 0.64 8.81 -16.97
N ALA A 14 0.66 7.47 -16.96
CA ALA A 14 1.63 6.71 -16.15
C ALA A 14 3.08 6.90 -16.65
N LEU A 15 3.32 6.93 -17.96
CA LEU A 15 4.62 7.24 -18.56
C LEU A 15 5.05 8.69 -18.28
N ILE A 16 4.12 9.66 -18.38
CA ILE A 16 4.38 11.07 -18.04
C ILE A 16 4.66 11.22 -16.55
N ALA A 17 3.94 10.51 -15.68
CA ALA A 17 4.21 10.50 -14.24
C ALA A 17 5.62 9.95 -13.98
N VAL A 18 5.97 8.80 -14.56
CA VAL A 18 7.29 8.21 -14.33
C VAL A 18 8.40 9.04 -14.98
N ASP A 19 8.22 9.59 -16.18
CA ASP A 19 9.20 10.47 -16.85
C ASP A 19 9.34 11.83 -16.15
N ALA A 20 8.26 12.39 -15.60
CA ALA A 20 8.31 13.62 -14.80
C ALA A 20 9.10 13.44 -13.49
N PHE A 21 9.21 12.20 -12.99
CA PHE A 21 9.94 11.86 -11.77
C PHE A 21 11.21 11.02 -12.01
N ALA A 22 11.55 10.69 -13.27
CA ALA A 22 12.78 10.01 -13.66
C ALA A 22 13.92 11.02 -13.93
N PRO A 23 15.17 10.73 -13.52
CA PRO A 23 16.28 11.64 -13.74
C PRO A 23 16.75 11.63 -15.20
N THR A 24 16.84 12.82 -15.79
CA THR A 24 17.64 13.09 -17.00
C THR A 24 19.10 13.27 -16.63
N SER A 25 20.00 12.74 -17.47
CA SER A 25 21.44 12.66 -17.24
C SER A 25 22.14 14.01 -17.06
N PHE A 26 23.23 13.93 -16.29
CA PHE A 26 24.11 14.97 -15.78
C PHE A 26 24.66 15.91 -16.87
N THR A 27 24.47 17.23 -16.70
CA THR A 27 25.42 18.26 -17.15
C THR A 27 25.36 19.45 -16.20
N ALA A 28 26.46 19.67 -15.48
CA ALA A 28 26.62 20.75 -14.53
C ALA A 28 26.85 22.10 -15.23
N HIS A 29 26.10 23.13 -14.86
CA HIS A 29 26.52 24.52 -15.03
C HIS A 29 26.18 25.34 -13.78
N THR A 30 27.22 25.98 -13.26
CA THR A 30 27.27 26.92 -12.14
C THR A 30 26.55 28.24 -12.45
N ALA A 31 25.82 28.80 -11.47
CA ALA A 31 25.97 30.20 -11.00
C ALA A 31 24.78 30.71 -10.15
N THR A 32 25.08 31.04 -8.89
CA THR A 32 24.72 32.24 -8.10
C THR A 32 23.50 33.11 -8.48
N SER A 33 22.56 33.32 -7.55
CA SER A 33 22.52 34.47 -6.61
C SER A 33 21.14 34.61 -5.94
N ALA A 34 21.14 35.10 -4.70
CA ALA A 34 20.00 35.24 -3.82
C ALA A 34 19.22 36.55 -4.07
N ALA A 35 17.90 36.52 -3.81
CA ALA A 35 17.13 37.72 -3.51
C ALA A 35 15.98 37.42 -2.54
N THR A 36 15.99 38.15 -1.43
CA THR A 36 15.05 38.15 -0.32
C THR A 36 13.79 38.95 -0.66
N SER A 37 12.59 38.48 -0.29
CA SER A 37 11.46 39.38 -0.03
C SER A 37 10.50 38.84 1.03
N THR A 38 10.33 39.64 2.08
CA THR A 38 9.37 39.55 3.18
C THR A 38 7.95 39.86 2.74
N TYR A 39 6.95 39.11 3.21
CA TYR A 39 5.56 39.56 3.26
C TYR A 39 4.89 39.26 4.61
N SER A 40 4.15 40.27 5.06
CA SER A 40 3.52 40.46 6.37
C SER A 40 2.17 39.76 6.47
N THR A 41 1.89 39.19 7.64
CA THR A 41 0.62 38.54 8.03
C THR A 41 -0.37 39.57 8.60
N ALA A 42 -1.63 39.48 8.19
CA ALA A 42 -2.75 40.12 8.87
C ALA A 42 -3.73 39.03 9.34
N ALA A 43 -3.85 38.87 10.66
CA ALA A 43 -4.75 37.93 11.33
C ALA A 43 -6.08 38.63 11.64
N SER A 44 -7.20 37.95 11.39
CA SER A 44 -8.52 38.36 11.87
C SER A 44 -9.04 37.36 12.90
N ASN A 45 -9.24 37.83 14.13
CA ASN A 45 -9.80 37.09 15.25
C ASN A 45 -11.33 37.01 15.15
N THR A 46 -11.88 35.80 15.17
CA THR A 46 -13.29 35.54 15.55
C THR A 46 -13.32 34.42 16.59
N PRO A 47 -14.05 34.58 17.73
CA PRO A 47 -14.03 33.59 18.80
C PRO A 47 -14.90 32.37 18.45
N LEU A 48 -14.31 31.17 18.54
CA LEU A 48 -15.00 29.89 18.45
C LEU A 48 -15.84 29.64 19.71
N HIS A 49 -17.13 29.39 19.53
CA HIS A 49 -18.04 28.97 20.59
C HIS A 49 -17.82 27.47 20.84
N MET A 50 -17.26 27.11 22.00
CA MET A 50 -17.00 25.72 22.40
C MET A 50 -18.32 25.00 22.70
N MET A 51 -18.52 23.83 22.08
CA MET A 51 -19.66 22.95 22.33
C MET A 51 -19.40 22.08 23.57
N ASP A 52 -20.45 21.78 24.34
CA ASP A 52 -20.38 21.11 25.64
C ASP A 52 -19.94 19.63 25.50
N PRO A 53 -18.86 19.18 26.18
CA PRO A 53 -18.33 17.80 26.12
C PRO A 53 -19.32 16.70 26.52
N THR A 54 -20.41 17.05 27.21
CA THR A 54 -21.43 16.09 27.68
C THR A 54 -22.40 15.64 26.60
N GLN A 55 -22.50 16.34 25.47
CA GLN A 55 -23.31 15.91 24.33
C GLN A 55 -22.60 14.85 23.48
N ILE A 56 -21.27 14.96 23.32
CA ILE A 56 -20.45 14.02 22.53
C ILE A 56 -20.47 12.61 23.12
N THR A 57 -20.45 12.51 24.46
CA THR A 57 -20.47 11.21 25.16
C THR A 57 -21.83 10.52 25.09
N THR A 58 -22.92 11.28 24.99
CA THR A 58 -24.29 10.72 24.94
C THR A 58 -24.60 10.14 23.56
N GLU A 59 -24.15 10.79 22.48
CA GLU A 59 -24.34 10.30 21.10
C GLU A 59 -23.43 9.09 20.78
N ALA A 60 -22.19 9.10 21.25
CA ALA A 60 -21.27 7.96 21.10
C ALA A 60 -21.78 6.69 21.81
N THR A 61 -22.45 6.84 22.96
CA THR A 61 -23.01 5.71 23.71
C THR A 61 -24.28 5.15 23.04
N ASN A 62 -25.07 5.99 22.35
CA ASN A 62 -26.23 5.57 21.57
C ASN A 62 -25.84 4.91 20.22
N LEU A 63 -24.73 5.32 19.61
CA LEU A 63 -24.12 4.63 18.46
C LEU A 63 -23.56 3.25 18.85
N LEU A 64 -23.05 3.10 20.08
CA LEU A 64 -22.52 1.82 20.57
C LEU A 64 -23.64 0.83 20.96
N SER A 65 -24.82 1.32 21.38
CA SER A 65 -25.96 0.48 21.76
C SER A 65 -26.84 0.03 20.59
N THR A 66 -26.64 0.59 19.39
CA THR A 66 -27.29 0.19 18.13
C THR A 66 -26.46 -0.84 17.33
N LEU A 67 -25.28 -1.20 17.83
CA LEU A 67 -24.50 -2.35 17.34
C LEU A 67 -25.11 -3.66 17.81
N ASP A 68 -26.28 -3.99 17.25
CA ASP A 68 -26.87 -5.32 17.39
C ASP A 68 -25.96 -6.37 16.73
N THR A 69 -25.86 -7.55 17.34
CA THR A 69 -25.04 -8.69 16.91
C THR A 69 -25.34 -9.17 15.48
N THR A 70 -26.49 -8.77 14.93
CA THR A 70 -26.90 -8.93 13.54
C THR A 70 -26.13 -8.04 12.57
N ASN A 71 -25.63 -6.87 12.98
CA ASN A 71 -24.76 -6.00 12.18
C ASN A 71 -23.30 -6.49 12.17
N LEU A 72 -22.88 -7.24 13.18
CA LEU A 72 -21.60 -7.97 13.18
C LEU A 72 -21.58 -9.10 12.13
N LEU A 73 -22.75 -9.53 11.65
CA LEU A 73 -22.89 -10.49 10.54
C LEU A 73 -22.87 -9.80 9.17
N SER A 74 -23.04 -8.48 9.06
CA SER A 74 -22.82 -7.75 7.79
C SER A 74 -21.34 -7.75 7.38
N PHE A 75 -20.46 -7.93 8.36
CA PHE A 75 -19.03 -8.20 8.19
C PHE A 75 -18.75 -9.58 7.57
N SER A 76 -19.70 -10.51 7.67
CA SER A 76 -19.54 -11.83 7.08
C SER A 76 -19.59 -11.78 5.55
N ASP A 77 -20.31 -10.86 4.90
CA ASP A 77 -20.34 -10.85 3.43
C ASP A 77 -19.05 -10.33 2.78
N GLN A 78 -18.29 -9.46 3.47
CA GLN A 78 -16.91 -9.12 3.05
C GLN A 78 -15.89 -10.11 3.61
N GLY A 79 -16.04 -10.59 4.85
CA GLY A 79 -15.14 -11.56 5.49
C GLY A 79 -15.24 -13.00 4.98
N GLN A 80 -16.26 -13.35 4.19
CA GLN A 80 -16.44 -14.68 3.59
C GLN A 80 -16.08 -14.73 2.10
N ASN A 81 -15.84 -13.57 1.46
CA ASN A 81 -15.34 -13.52 0.09
C ASN A 81 -13.81 -13.41 0.06
N LEU A 82 -13.20 -13.83 -1.06
CA LEU A 82 -11.74 -13.95 -1.17
C LEU A 82 -11.00 -12.62 -0.95
N ALA A 83 -11.61 -11.50 -1.34
CA ALA A 83 -11.02 -10.17 -1.18
C ALA A 83 -10.90 -9.77 0.30
N GLY A 84 -11.95 -9.95 1.11
CA GLY A 84 -11.88 -9.63 2.54
C GLY A 84 -10.89 -10.52 3.29
N ILE A 85 -10.78 -11.80 2.94
CA ILE A 85 -9.78 -12.71 3.50
C ILE A 85 -8.36 -12.18 3.22
N PHE A 86 -8.07 -11.78 1.97
CA PHE A 86 -6.75 -11.23 1.63
C PHE A 86 -6.45 -9.91 2.34
N PHE A 87 -7.42 -8.99 2.44
CA PHE A 87 -7.23 -7.75 3.18
C PHE A 87 -6.96 -8.00 4.66
N GLN A 88 -7.71 -8.90 5.32
CA GLN A 88 -7.48 -9.27 6.72
C GLN A 88 -6.10 -9.93 6.89
N ALA A 89 -5.77 -10.88 6.02
CA ALA A 89 -4.48 -11.56 6.05
C ALA A 89 -3.30 -10.60 5.82
N SER A 90 -3.52 -9.49 5.10
CA SER A 90 -2.50 -8.49 4.79
C SER A 90 -2.06 -7.66 6.00
N LEU A 91 -2.83 -7.65 7.08
CA LEU A 91 -2.51 -6.87 8.28
C LEU A 91 -1.25 -7.38 8.99
N LEU A 92 -1.14 -8.70 9.20
CA LEU A 92 0.03 -9.28 9.86
C LEU A 92 1.36 -8.95 9.15
N PRO A 93 1.52 -9.17 7.83
CA PRO A 93 2.74 -8.78 7.14
C PRO A 93 2.94 -7.26 7.14
N TYR A 94 1.87 -6.44 7.15
CA TYR A 94 2.03 -4.99 7.30
C TYR A 94 2.62 -4.60 8.67
N LEU A 95 2.15 -5.22 9.74
CA LEU A 95 2.69 -5.00 11.08
C LEU A 95 4.16 -5.46 11.19
N LEU A 96 4.52 -6.58 10.55
CA LEU A 96 5.92 -7.01 10.44
C LEU A 96 6.76 -6.01 9.65
N PHE A 97 6.23 -5.49 8.55
CA PHE A 97 6.87 -4.41 7.79
C PHE A 97 7.14 -3.20 8.68
N LEU A 98 6.14 -2.70 9.41
CA LEU A 98 6.32 -1.57 10.32
C LEU A 98 7.34 -1.86 11.41
N TYR A 99 7.30 -3.05 12.01
CA TYR A 99 8.22 -3.48 13.05
C TYR A 99 9.68 -3.46 12.56
N PHE A 100 9.97 -4.14 11.45
CA PHE A 100 11.33 -4.20 10.92
C PHE A 100 11.78 -2.87 10.35
N LEU A 101 10.90 -2.12 9.68
CA LEU A 101 11.22 -0.82 9.12
C LEU A 101 11.58 0.17 10.23
N SER A 102 10.85 0.14 11.35
CA SER A 102 11.06 1.03 12.51
C SER A 102 12.31 0.71 13.32
N PHE A 103 13.08 -0.33 12.96
CA PHE A 103 14.35 -0.61 13.62
C PHE A 103 15.29 0.60 13.50
N LYS A 104 15.81 1.08 14.63
CA LYS A 104 16.58 2.34 14.71
C LYS A 104 17.78 2.38 13.77
N GLY A 105 18.45 1.24 13.57
CA GLY A 105 19.59 1.13 12.64
C GLY A 105 19.24 1.45 11.18
N ASN A 106 17.96 1.37 10.80
CA ASN A 106 17.50 1.72 9.46
C ASN A 106 17.51 3.22 9.18
N ARG A 107 17.54 4.07 10.23
CA ARG A 107 17.56 5.53 10.10
C ARG A 107 16.40 6.10 9.28
N VAL A 108 15.24 5.44 9.33
CA VAL A 108 14.03 5.91 8.65
C VAL A 108 13.61 7.26 9.23
N PRO A 109 13.31 8.28 8.41
CA PRO A 109 12.88 9.57 8.92
C PRO A 109 11.59 9.45 9.73
N GLU A 110 11.47 10.18 10.84
CA GLU A 110 10.35 10.02 11.76
C GLU A 110 9.01 10.37 11.11
N LEU A 111 8.97 11.44 10.30
CA LEU A 111 7.77 11.80 9.54
C LEU A 111 7.36 10.70 8.55
N GLY A 112 8.32 10.10 7.84
CA GLY A 112 8.04 9.03 6.89
C GLY A 112 7.57 7.75 7.58
N ASN A 113 8.20 7.39 8.71
CA ASN A 113 7.78 6.26 9.53
C ASN A 113 6.38 6.48 10.13
N PHE A 114 6.09 7.70 10.58
CA PHE A 114 4.74 8.08 11.02
C PHE A 114 3.72 7.95 9.88
N GLY A 115 4.07 8.33 8.65
CA GLY A 115 3.23 8.09 7.47
C GLY A 115 2.86 6.61 7.29
N PHE A 116 3.85 5.71 7.29
CA PHE A 116 3.58 4.27 7.22
C PHE A 116 2.69 3.78 8.39
N GLN A 117 2.87 4.29 9.60
CA GLN A 117 2.00 3.94 10.73
C GLN A 117 0.58 4.51 10.56
N PHE A 118 0.45 5.73 10.05
CA PHE A 118 -0.82 6.40 9.81
C PHE A 118 -1.71 5.64 8.82
N LEU A 119 -1.12 4.84 7.91
CA LEU A 119 -1.86 3.93 7.03
C LEU A 119 -2.81 2.98 7.79
N LEU A 120 -2.46 2.58 9.02
CA LEU A 120 -3.35 1.74 9.84
C LEU A 120 -4.68 2.44 10.13
N LEU A 121 -4.69 3.77 10.18
CA LEU A 121 -5.90 4.54 10.37
C LEU A 121 -6.80 4.45 9.15
N PHE A 122 -6.25 4.46 7.93
CA PHE A 122 -6.99 4.17 6.71
C PHE A 122 -7.64 2.78 6.78
N VAL A 123 -6.88 1.73 7.15
CA VAL A 123 -7.38 0.35 7.27
C VAL A 123 -8.52 0.23 8.30
N ILE A 124 -8.37 0.89 9.46
CA ILE A 124 -9.41 0.90 10.50
C ILE A 124 -10.62 1.73 10.05
N SER A 125 -10.43 2.76 9.24
CA SER A 125 -11.49 3.65 8.76
C SER A 125 -12.41 3.00 7.73
N THR A 126 -11.88 2.10 6.89
CA THR A 126 -12.69 1.41 5.87
C THR A 126 -13.71 0.45 6.49
N ILE A 127 -13.46 -0.04 7.71
CA ILE A 127 -14.35 -0.94 8.46
C ILE A 127 -15.70 -0.29 8.80
N PRO A 128 -15.77 0.77 9.62
CA PRO A 128 -17.04 1.41 9.96
C PRO A 128 -17.68 2.08 8.75
N SER A 129 -16.89 2.54 7.78
CA SER A 129 -17.41 3.05 6.50
C SER A 129 -18.14 1.96 5.71
N GLY A 130 -17.58 0.75 5.64
CA GLY A 130 -18.23 -0.42 5.05
C GLY A 130 -19.53 -0.78 5.79
N ILE A 131 -19.53 -0.77 7.13
CA ILE A 131 -20.72 -1.02 7.93
C ILE A 131 -21.82 0.00 7.63
N ILE A 132 -21.49 1.30 7.66
CA ILE A 132 -22.47 2.37 7.44
C ILE A 132 -23.00 2.33 6.00
N THR A 133 -22.12 2.22 5.00
CA THR A 133 -22.55 2.16 3.60
C THR A 133 -23.46 0.97 3.32
N LYS A 134 -23.11 -0.22 3.84
CA LYS A 134 -23.92 -1.41 3.65
C LYS A 134 -25.22 -1.39 4.45
N GLY A 135 -25.14 -0.97 5.72
CA GLY A 135 -26.27 -0.96 6.65
C GLY A 135 -27.29 0.15 6.37
N THR A 136 -26.85 1.33 5.94
CA THR A 136 -27.72 2.48 5.69
C THR A 136 -28.16 2.58 4.23
N TYR A 137 -27.24 2.35 3.29
CA TYR A 137 -27.51 2.59 1.86
C TYR A 137 -27.64 1.30 1.03
N GLY A 138 -27.30 0.14 1.58
CA GLY A 138 -27.40 -1.16 0.89
C GLY A 138 -26.35 -1.41 -0.20
N ILE A 139 -25.49 -0.42 -0.47
CA ILE A 139 -24.46 -0.44 -1.52
C ILE A 139 -23.07 -0.77 -0.96
N SER A 140 -22.11 -0.99 -1.87
CA SER A 140 -20.71 -1.15 -1.49
C SER A 140 -20.08 0.20 -1.09
N LEU A 141 -19.03 0.18 -0.27
CA LEU A 141 -18.28 1.40 0.05
C LEU A 141 -17.78 2.09 -1.22
N ALA A 142 -17.30 1.33 -2.20
CA ALA A 142 -16.79 1.83 -3.49
C ALA A 142 -17.83 2.59 -4.32
N ASP A 143 -19.13 2.40 -4.07
CA ASP A 143 -20.22 3.13 -4.74
C ASP A 143 -20.74 4.34 -3.93
N CYS A 144 -20.22 4.53 -2.70
CA CYS A 144 -20.62 5.62 -1.82
C CYS A 144 -19.56 6.73 -1.79
N ASP A 145 -19.61 7.61 -2.79
CA ASP A 145 -18.51 8.54 -3.11
C ASP A 145 -18.00 9.36 -1.90
N TRP A 146 -18.88 9.96 -1.10
CA TRP A 146 -18.44 10.78 0.04
C TRP A 146 -17.75 10.00 1.17
N LEU A 147 -18.16 8.76 1.44
CA LEU A 147 -17.50 7.90 2.43
C LEU A 147 -16.26 7.23 1.86
N HIS A 148 -16.33 6.83 0.59
CA HIS A 148 -15.22 6.25 -0.17
C HIS A 148 -14.06 7.23 -0.26
N GLY A 149 -14.30 8.40 -0.86
CA GLY A 149 -13.31 9.47 -0.97
C GLY A 149 -12.84 9.97 0.39
N GLY A 150 -13.74 10.05 1.38
CA GLY A 150 -13.36 10.38 2.75
C GLY A 150 -12.36 9.40 3.35
N ALA A 151 -12.59 8.10 3.21
CA ALA A 151 -11.69 7.06 3.71
C ALA A 151 -10.36 7.08 2.95
N GLU A 152 -10.40 7.14 1.63
CA GLU A 152 -9.20 7.13 0.79
C GLU A 152 -8.35 8.41 0.92
N ALA A 153 -8.93 9.54 1.35
CA ALA A 153 -8.16 10.74 1.68
C ALA A 153 -7.08 10.47 2.76
N LEU A 154 -7.32 9.51 3.67
CA LEU A 154 -6.34 9.09 4.67
C LEU A 154 -5.13 8.39 4.02
N LEU A 155 -5.33 7.71 2.89
CA LEU A 155 -4.25 7.11 2.11
C LEU A 155 -3.43 8.19 1.39
N THR A 156 -4.07 9.23 0.85
CA THR A 156 -3.35 10.40 0.31
C THR A 156 -2.52 11.10 1.39
N ILE A 157 -3.09 11.32 2.58
CA ILE A 157 -2.34 11.90 3.73
C ILE A 157 -1.15 11.01 4.08
N THR A 158 -1.32 9.70 4.12
CA THR A 158 -0.24 8.72 4.35
C THR A 158 0.91 8.92 3.37
N ASN A 159 0.62 8.96 2.08
CA ASN A 159 1.64 9.06 1.03
C ASN A 159 2.37 10.40 1.09
N ILE A 160 1.67 11.50 1.35
CA ILE A 160 2.28 12.83 1.53
C ILE A 160 3.26 12.81 2.72
N LEU A 161 2.89 12.19 3.85
CA LEU A 161 3.77 12.07 5.02
C LEU A 161 5.06 11.29 4.69
N ILE A 162 4.92 10.19 3.94
CA ILE A 162 6.07 9.38 3.47
C ILE A 162 6.96 10.23 2.56
N VAL A 163 6.39 10.86 1.54
CA VAL A 163 7.12 11.70 0.58
C VAL A 163 7.89 12.82 1.27
N LEU A 164 7.21 13.59 2.14
CA LEU A 164 7.83 14.72 2.84
C LEU A 164 8.95 14.23 3.77
N GLY A 165 8.74 13.12 4.49
CA GLY A 165 9.72 12.57 5.41
C GLY A 165 11.02 12.15 4.71
N PHE A 166 10.93 11.33 3.66
CA PHE A 166 12.11 10.87 2.92
C PHE A 166 12.82 12.01 2.19
N ARG A 167 12.08 12.95 1.62
CA ARG A 167 12.66 14.09 0.91
C ARG A 167 13.37 15.07 1.84
N GLN A 168 12.82 15.32 3.02
CA GLN A 168 13.48 16.13 4.04
C GLN A 168 14.78 15.48 4.52
N ALA A 169 14.77 14.16 4.73
CA ALA A 169 15.95 13.39 5.16
C ALA A 169 17.11 13.44 4.13
N MET A 170 16.78 13.56 2.84
CA MET A 170 17.78 13.72 1.78
C MET A 170 18.33 15.13 1.64
N SER A 171 17.59 16.15 2.08
CA SER A 171 17.93 17.56 1.87
C SER A 171 18.51 18.24 3.10
N THR A 172 18.31 17.65 4.29
CA THR A 172 18.68 18.28 5.57
C THR A 172 19.49 17.28 6.42
N PRO A 173 20.65 17.67 6.99
CA PRO A 173 21.48 16.76 7.79
C PRO A 173 20.82 16.23 9.08
N LYS A 174 19.80 16.92 9.59
CA LYS A 174 19.03 16.54 10.77
C LYS A 174 17.56 16.88 10.57
N GLU A 175 16.68 16.00 11.05
CA GLU A 175 15.24 16.24 11.05
C GLU A 175 14.89 17.46 11.91
N ASP A 176 14.11 18.37 11.35
CA ASP A 176 13.67 19.60 12.03
C ASP A 176 12.28 19.38 12.60
N ILE A 177 12.22 18.99 13.88
CA ILE A 177 10.97 18.63 14.59
C ILE A 177 9.95 19.78 14.55
N ALA A 178 10.40 21.03 14.57
CA ALA A 178 9.50 22.19 14.52
C ALA A 178 8.75 22.29 13.19
N LYS A 179 9.31 21.73 12.11
CA LYS A 179 8.68 21.68 10.78
C LYS A 179 7.78 20.46 10.59
N THR A 180 8.05 19.34 11.26
CA THR A 180 7.29 18.09 11.06
C THR A 180 6.02 18.02 11.92
N TRP A 181 6.02 18.65 13.10
CA TRP A 181 4.86 18.63 14.02
C TRP A 181 3.56 19.22 13.43
N PRO A 182 3.55 20.39 12.77
CA PRO A 182 2.33 20.92 12.14
C PRO A 182 1.73 19.99 11.10
N VAL A 183 2.57 19.25 10.37
CA VAL A 183 2.13 18.28 9.35
C VAL A 183 1.46 17.08 10.01
N LYS A 184 2.03 16.55 11.10
CA LYS A 184 1.42 15.47 11.89
C LYS A 184 0.07 15.89 12.48
N LEU A 185 -0.03 17.13 12.99
CA LEU A 185 -1.30 17.68 13.48
C LEU A 185 -2.35 17.80 12.37
N ALA A 186 -1.96 18.27 11.18
CA ALA A 186 -2.86 18.35 10.04
C ALA A 186 -3.38 16.96 9.62
N ALA A 187 -2.52 15.94 9.63
CA ALA A 187 -2.91 14.56 9.35
C ALA A 187 -3.93 14.02 10.36
N VAL A 188 -3.68 14.21 11.66
CA VAL A 188 -4.61 13.83 12.73
C VAL A 188 -5.92 14.61 12.63
N GLY A 189 -5.86 15.91 12.34
CA GLY A 189 -7.04 16.74 12.11
C GLY A 189 -7.88 16.27 10.93
N GLY A 190 -7.25 15.88 9.82
CA GLY A 190 -7.91 15.29 8.66
C GLY A 190 -8.63 13.99 9.01
N ALA A 191 -7.99 13.12 9.77
CA ALA A 191 -8.63 11.90 10.26
C ALA A 191 -9.80 12.17 11.21
N ALA A 192 -9.65 13.10 12.14
CA ALA A 192 -10.72 13.49 13.05
C ALA A 192 -11.93 14.07 12.28
N ALA A 193 -11.68 14.90 11.27
CA ALA A 193 -12.73 15.43 10.40
C ALA A 193 -13.46 14.31 9.65
N PHE A 194 -12.72 13.32 9.11
CA PHE A 194 -13.31 12.15 8.48
C PHE A 194 -14.19 11.35 9.45
N PHE A 195 -13.71 11.01 10.66
CA PHE A 195 -14.51 10.26 11.63
C PHE A 195 -15.74 11.06 12.12
N GLY A 196 -15.63 12.39 12.22
CA GLY A 196 -16.77 13.26 12.50
C GLY A 196 -17.83 13.20 11.38
N ALA A 197 -17.40 13.27 10.12
CA ALA A 197 -18.27 13.14 8.95
C ALA A 197 -18.90 11.75 8.86
N LEU A 198 -18.13 10.70 9.14
CA LEU A 198 -18.62 9.31 9.20
C LEU A 198 -19.74 9.14 10.24
N ALA A 199 -19.57 9.70 11.44
CA ALA A 199 -20.54 9.57 12.52
C ALA A 199 -21.83 10.37 12.31
N THR A 200 -21.75 11.53 11.64
CA THR A 200 -22.87 12.47 11.52
C THR A 200 -23.50 12.52 10.14
N GLY A 201 -22.79 12.08 9.10
CA GLY A 201 -23.16 12.26 7.69
C GLY A 201 -24.57 11.78 7.34
N PRO A 202 -24.98 10.53 7.68
CA PRO A 202 -26.34 10.07 7.40
C PRO A 202 -27.42 10.93 8.08
N GLY A 203 -27.15 11.43 9.29
CA GLY A 203 -28.05 12.33 10.03
C GLY A 203 -28.11 13.74 9.46
N LEU A 204 -27.11 14.16 8.68
CA LEU A 204 -27.03 15.45 8.01
C LEU A 204 -27.60 15.42 6.57
N GLY A 205 -28.16 14.30 6.14
CA GLY A 205 -28.81 14.16 4.82
C GLY A 205 -27.86 13.80 3.68
N PHE A 206 -26.66 13.30 3.96
CA PHE A 206 -25.84 12.69 2.92
C PHE A 206 -26.51 11.40 2.43
N GLU A 207 -26.82 11.34 1.14
CA GLU A 207 -27.33 10.15 0.46
C GLU A 207 -26.21 9.24 -0.05
N ALA A 208 -26.59 8.04 -0.50
CA ALA A 208 -25.70 6.99 -1.01
C ALA A 208 -24.67 7.50 -2.03
N HIS A 209 -25.09 8.33 -2.99
CA HIS A 209 -24.24 8.86 -4.07
C HIS A 209 -23.91 10.35 -3.90
N SER A 210 -24.01 10.88 -2.68
CA SER A 210 -23.55 12.25 -2.42
C SER A 210 -22.08 12.37 -2.76
N ALA A 211 -21.74 13.41 -3.52
CA ALA A 211 -20.37 13.65 -3.96
C ALA A 211 -19.45 14.00 -2.77
N PHE A 212 -18.25 13.44 -2.75
CA PHE A 212 -17.23 13.79 -1.77
C PHE A 212 -16.88 15.29 -1.86
N LEU A 213 -16.74 15.93 -0.68
CA LEU A 213 -16.59 17.38 -0.56
C LEU A 213 -17.63 18.19 -1.35
N LEU A 214 -18.88 17.68 -1.39
CA LEU A 214 -19.99 18.28 -2.13
C LEU A 214 -19.70 18.42 -3.64
N GLY A 215 -18.82 17.59 -4.19
CA GLY A 215 -18.42 17.63 -5.59
C GLY A 215 -17.57 18.85 -5.94
N LEU A 216 -16.76 19.35 -5.01
CA LEU A 216 -15.85 20.47 -5.26
C LEU A 216 -15.01 20.22 -6.52
N GLY A 217 -15.16 21.09 -7.52
CA GLY A 217 -14.46 20.95 -8.82
C GLY A 217 -15.22 20.13 -9.86
N ASN A 218 -16.35 19.51 -9.54
CA ASN A 218 -17.22 18.94 -10.56
C ASN A 218 -17.74 20.06 -11.48
N LEU A 219 -17.64 19.85 -12.79
CA LEU A 219 -18.30 20.66 -13.79
C LEU A 219 -19.82 20.49 -13.70
N PRO A 220 -20.60 21.57 -13.95
CA PRO A 220 -22.05 21.48 -14.01
C PRO A 220 -22.50 20.46 -15.06
N GLN A 221 -23.46 19.60 -14.72
CA GLN A 221 -23.91 18.52 -15.60
C GLN A 221 -24.37 19.04 -16.98
N ASN A 222 -25.13 20.13 -17.01
CA ASN A 222 -25.58 20.76 -18.25
C ASN A 222 -24.43 21.26 -19.13
N PHE A 223 -23.31 21.67 -18.53
CA PHE A 223 -22.11 22.03 -19.28
C PHE A 223 -21.45 20.78 -19.86
N VAL A 224 -21.28 19.72 -19.06
CA VAL A 224 -20.67 18.45 -19.51
C VAL A 224 -21.46 17.84 -20.65
N GLU A 225 -22.78 17.75 -20.52
CA GLU A 225 -23.67 17.21 -21.57
C GLU A 225 -23.69 18.06 -22.84
N SER A 226 -23.28 19.34 -22.77
CA SER A 226 -23.16 20.21 -23.94
C SER A 226 -21.88 20.01 -24.74
N LEU A 227 -20.89 19.27 -24.19
CA LEU A 227 -19.61 19.07 -24.85
C LEU A 227 -19.77 18.14 -26.06
N PRO A 228 -19.20 18.49 -27.23
CA PRO A 228 -19.49 17.80 -28.49
C PRO A 228 -18.91 16.38 -28.58
N TRP A 229 -18.03 16.00 -27.66
CA TRP A 229 -17.42 14.68 -27.58
C TRP A 229 -18.07 13.77 -26.54
N VAL A 230 -18.94 14.30 -25.68
CA VAL A 230 -19.63 13.50 -24.67
C VAL A 230 -20.75 12.71 -25.36
N VAL A 231 -20.68 11.38 -25.26
CA VAL A 231 -21.63 10.47 -25.90
C VAL A 231 -22.40 9.61 -24.90
N HIS A 232 -21.93 9.56 -23.65
CA HIS A 232 -22.57 8.86 -22.53
C HIS A 232 -22.89 9.82 -21.39
N SER A 233 -24.01 9.61 -20.72
CA SER A 233 -24.34 10.28 -19.46
C SER A 233 -23.54 9.64 -18.33
N GLU A 234 -23.16 10.48 -17.35
CA GLU A 234 -22.43 10.01 -16.17
C GLU A 234 -23.29 9.03 -15.34
N PRO A 235 -22.78 7.82 -15.01
CA PRO A 235 -23.48 6.88 -14.14
C PRO A 235 -23.69 7.42 -12.73
N VAL A 236 -24.72 6.92 -12.04
CA VAL A 236 -25.06 7.35 -10.68
C VAL A 236 -23.94 7.09 -9.66
N ASN A 237 -23.12 6.07 -9.89
CA ASN A 237 -21.99 5.70 -9.04
C ASN A 237 -20.65 6.25 -9.54
N ALA A 238 -20.66 7.22 -10.47
CA ALA A 238 -19.45 7.89 -10.90
C ALA A 238 -18.81 8.70 -9.76
N LEU A 239 -17.50 8.58 -9.63
CA LEU A 239 -16.75 9.27 -8.58
C LEU A 239 -16.68 10.77 -8.86
N SER A 240 -16.73 11.59 -7.80
CA SER A 240 -16.50 13.03 -7.93
C SER A 240 -15.03 13.36 -8.24
N ILE A 241 -14.76 14.59 -8.71
CA ILE A 241 -13.39 15.07 -8.95
C ILE A 241 -12.50 14.93 -7.72
N PRO A 242 -12.94 15.28 -6.50
CA PRO A 242 -12.14 15.04 -5.29
C PRO A 242 -11.75 13.57 -5.09
N THR A 243 -12.67 12.63 -5.32
CA THR A 243 -12.39 11.21 -5.16
C THR A 243 -11.47 10.68 -6.26
N TRP A 244 -11.67 11.09 -7.52
CA TRP A 244 -10.72 10.77 -8.60
C TRP A 244 -9.33 11.36 -8.34
N ALA A 245 -9.27 12.59 -7.80
CA ALA A 245 -8.01 13.21 -7.41
C ALA A 245 -7.30 12.38 -6.32
N ILE A 246 -8.02 11.89 -5.31
CA ILE A 246 -7.46 11.00 -4.28
C ILE A 246 -6.89 9.70 -4.87
N HIS A 247 -7.59 9.06 -5.81
CA HIS A 247 -7.10 7.86 -6.48
C HIS A 247 -5.79 8.13 -7.22
N PHE A 248 -5.77 9.17 -8.05
CA PHE A 248 -4.57 9.52 -8.83
C PHE A 248 -3.42 10.01 -7.94
N SER A 249 -3.71 10.80 -6.89
CA SER A 249 -2.69 11.17 -5.91
C SER A 249 -2.11 9.94 -5.25
N SER A 250 -2.94 8.99 -4.83
CA SER A 250 -2.49 7.77 -4.16
C SER A 250 -1.57 6.92 -5.06
N VAL A 251 -1.78 6.94 -6.38
CA VAL A 251 -0.92 6.27 -7.35
C VAL A 251 0.38 7.05 -7.61
N PHE A 252 0.30 8.36 -7.87
CA PHE A 252 1.44 9.18 -8.24
C PHE A 252 2.37 9.46 -7.06
N GLU A 253 1.81 9.77 -5.88
CA GLU A 253 2.59 9.98 -4.66
C GLU A 253 3.28 8.70 -4.21
N TRP A 254 2.65 7.53 -4.44
CA TRP A 254 3.30 6.25 -4.16
C TRP A 254 4.48 5.97 -5.09
N LEU A 255 4.36 6.25 -6.39
CA LEU A 255 5.49 6.20 -7.33
C LEU A 255 6.61 7.17 -6.92
N PHE A 256 6.24 8.36 -6.46
CA PHE A 256 7.22 9.32 -5.96
C PHE A 256 7.90 8.82 -4.67
N ALA A 257 7.15 8.24 -3.74
CA ALA A 257 7.69 7.59 -2.55
C ALA A 257 8.63 6.43 -2.91
N MET A 258 8.26 5.59 -3.86
CA MET A 258 9.09 4.51 -4.39
C MET A 258 10.43 5.02 -4.94
N ASN A 259 10.41 6.15 -5.66
CA ASN A 259 11.62 6.83 -6.16
C ASN A 259 12.47 7.39 -5.02
N LEU A 260 11.86 8.01 -4.01
CA LEU A 260 12.59 8.52 -2.84
C LEU A 260 13.22 7.38 -2.04
N VAL A 261 12.51 6.25 -1.86
CA VAL A 261 13.04 5.04 -1.22
C VAL A 261 14.20 4.44 -2.00
N TRP A 262 14.16 4.49 -3.34
CA TRP A 262 15.29 4.07 -4.17
C TRP A 262 16.52 4.95 -3.90
N GLN A 263 16.35 6.27 -3.93
CA GLN A 263 17.44 7.23 -3.65
C GLN A 263 17.93 7.15 -2.21
N PHE A 264 17.07 6.70 -1.28
CA PHE A 264 17.45 6.52 0.12
C PHE A 264 18.53 5.44 0.32
N SER A 265 18.72 4.56 -0.68
CA SER A 265 19.89 3.66 -0.71
C SER A 265 21.21 4.41 -0.73
N GLU A 266 21.31 5.51 -1.49
CA GLU A 266 22.50 6.37 -1.56
C GLU A 266 22.66 7.15 -0.27
N ASN A 267 21.58 7.78 0.20
CA ASN A 267 21.54 8.55 1.44
C ASN A 267 22.01 7.75 2.69
N THR A 268 21.73 6.45 2.71
CA THR A 268 22.13 5.54 3.80
C THR A 268 23.38 4.71 3.49
N GLY A 269 23.84 4.67 2.25
CA GLY A 269 24.87 3.73 1.79
C GLY A 269 24.44 2.25 1.82
N ASN A 270 23.13 1.97 1.77
CA ASN A 270 22.59 0.61 1.86
C ASN A 270 21.69 0.28 0.66
N GLU A 271 22.24 -0.46 -0.30
CA GLU A 271 21.57 -0.91 -1.52
C GLU A 271 20.29 -1.73 -1.29
N LYS A 272 20.09 -2.31 -0.09
CA LYS A 272 18.89 -3.10 0.24
C LYS A 272 17.61 -2.25 0.22
N TRP A 273 17.71 -0.93 0.33
CA TRP A 273 16.60 0.01 0.12
C TRP A 273 16.00 -0.05 -1.28
N LYS A 274 16.80 -0.32 -2.33
CA LYS A 274 16.27 -0.57 -3.68
C LYS A 274 15.37 -1.82 -3.69
N GLY A 275 15.70 -2.81 -2.86
CA GLY A 275 14.86 -4.00 -2.63
C GLY A 275 13.49 -3.66 -2.02
N LEU A 276 13.40 -2.63 -1.17
CA LEU A 276 12.12 -2.13 -0.66
C LEU A 276 11.30 -1.46 -1.76
N THR A 277 11.91 -0.68 -2.65
CA THR A 277 11.22 -0.11 -3.83
C THR A 277 10.55 -1.21 -4.65
N TRP A 278 11.24 -2.33 -4.90
CA TRP A 278 10.62 -3.48 -5.58
C TRP A 278 9.52 -4.15 -4.75
N GLY A 279 9.69 -4.22 -3.44
CA GLY A 279 8.67 -4.72 -2.52
C GLY A 279 7.40 -3.87 -2.49
N MET A 280 7.49 -2.58 -2.83
CA MET A 280 6.36 -1.65 -2.91
C MET A 280 5.57 -1.74 -4.23
N LEU A 281 6.11 -2.41 -5.26
CA LEU A 281 5.49 -2.48 -6.59
C LEU A 281 4.12 -3.22 -6.59
N PRO A 282 3.90 -4.32 -5.85
CA PRO A 282 2.57 -4.93 -5.79
C PRO A 282 1.52 -4.00 -5.16
N LEU A 283 1.90 -3.13 -4.21
CA LEU A 283 1.01 -2.11 -3.64
C LEU A 283 0.63 -1.05 -4.66
N HIS A 284 1.56 -0.66 -5.55
CA HIS A 284 1.24 0.18 -6.70
C HIS A 284 0.23 -0.50 -7.63
N ALA A 285 0.45 -1.78 -7.96
CA ALA A 285 -0.48 -2.56 -8.77
C ALA A 285 -1.88 -2.69 -8.12
N SER A 286 -1.94 -2.79 -6.79
CA SER A 286 -3.19 -2.77 -6.02
C SER A 286 -3.96 -1.47 -6.24
N GLY A 287 -3.29 -0.31 -6.16
CA GLY A 287 -3.91 0.98 -6.47
C GLY A 287 -4.42 1.07 -7.91
N ILE A 288 -3.69 0.51 -8.88
CA ILE A 288 -4.15 0.43 -10.28
C ILE A 288 -5.41 -0.46 -10.41
N ALA A 289 -5.50 -1.56 -9.67
CA ALA A 289 -6.69 -2.41 -9.66
C ALA A 289 -7.93 -1.65 -9.20
N ALA A 290 -7.81 -0.87 -8.13
CA ALA A 290 -8.89 0.00 -7.62
C ALA A 290 -9.31 1.04 -8.67
N CYS A 291 -8.35 1.80 -9.21
CA CYS A 291 -8.62 2.81 -10.25
C CYS A 291 -9.30 2.19 -11.48
N THR A 292 -8.87 0.99 -11.89
CA THR A 292 -9.45 0.27 -13.02
C THR A 292 -10.90 -0.13 -12.73
N TYR A 293 -11.20 -0.58 -11.52
CA TYR A 293 -12.56 -0.96 -11.13
C TYR A 293 -13.52 0.24 -11.20
N HIS A 294 -13.07 1.39 -10.70
CA HIS A 294 -13.82 2.66 -10.76
C HIS A 294 -13.96 3.22 -12.17
N PHE A 295 -12.92 3.06 -13.01
CA PHE A 295 -12.98 3.46 -14.41
C PHE A 295 -14.09 2.72 -15.19
N PHE A 296 -14.42 1.48 -14.82
CA PHE A 296 -15.55 0.75 -15.40
C PHE A 296 -16.88 0.96 -14.66
N TYR A 297 -16.94 1.89 -13.70
CA TYR A 297 -18.10 2.14 -12.84
C TYR A 297 -18.54 0.92 -12.02
N ASN A 298 -17.57 0.23 -11.44
CA ASN A 298 -17.79 -0.81 -10.42
C ASN A 298 -18.78 -1.94 -10.83
N PRO A 299 -18.69 -2.53 -12.04
CA PRO A 299 -19.67 -3.52 -12.46
C PRO A 299 -19.39 -4.85 -11.75
N SER A 300 -20.45 -5.56 -11.37
CA SER A 300 -20.33 -6.83 -10.64
C SER A 300 -19.52 -7.91 -11.38
N SER A 301 -19.49 -7.87 -12.72
CA SER A 301 -18.70 -8.80 -13.54
C SER A 301 -17.18 -8.57 -13.48
N LEU A 302 -16.73 -7.39 -13.02
CA LEU A 302 -15.31 -7.07 -12.84
C LEU A 302 -14.85 -7.10 -11.37
N GLN A 303 -15.64 -7.71 -10.47
CA GLN A 303 -15.31 -7.89 -9.04
C GLN A 303 -13.99 -8.64 -8.80
N PHE A 304 -13.48 -9.37 -9.80
CA PHE A 304 -12.13 -9.94 -9.73
C PHE A 304 -11.05 -8.87 -9.57
N LEU A 305 -11.28 -7.61 -9.98
CA LEU A 305 -10.36 -6.48 -9.76
C LEU A 305 -10.24 -6.15 -8.28
N VAL A 306 -11.35 -6.16 -7.53
CA VAL A 306 -11.34 -5.95 -6.07
C VAL A 306 -10.60 -7.09 -5.36
N THR A 307 -10.79 -8.32 -5.84
CA THR A 307 -10.05 -9.49 -5.33
C THR A 307 -8.56 -9.40 -5.68
N SER A 308 -8.23 -8.92 -6.88
CA SER A 308 -6.85 -8.70 -7.33
C SER A 308 -6.18 -7.59 -6.52
N GLN A 309 -6.88 -6.49 -6.25
CA GLN A 309 -6.44 -5.42 -5.35
C GLN A 309 -6.07 -6.01 -3.99
N ALA A 310 -6.98 -6.77 -3.36
CA ALA A 310 -6.73 -7.37 -2.06
C ALA A 310 -5.53 -8.34 -2.06
N GLY A 311 -5.43 -9.19 -3.08
CA GLY A 311 -4.32 -10.14 -3.23
C GLY A 311 -2.98 -9.44 -3.46
N LEU A 312 -2.96 -8.36 -4.24
CA LEU A 312 -1.78 -7.52 -4.48
C LEU A 312 -1.39 -6.73 -3.21
N THR A 313 -2.35 -6.30 -2.40
CA THR A 313 -2.08 -5.71 -1.08
C THR A 313 -1.43 -6.71 -0.14
N LEU A 314 -1.95 -7.93 -0.05
CA LEU A 314 -1.34 -9.00 0.73
C LEU A 314 0.08 -9.30 0.25
N LEU A 315 0.27 -9.51 -1.06
CA LEU A 315 1.58 -9.75 -1.65
C LEU A 315 2.55 -8.60 -1.37
N GLY A 316 2.09 -7.36 -1.56
CA GLY A 316 2.85 -6.15 -1.33
C GLY A 316 3.30 -5.98 0.11
N ASN A 317 2.41 -6.24 1.07
CA ASN A 317 2.77 -6.20 2.49
C ASN A 317 3.80 -7.29 2.84
N ILE A 318 3.68 -8.50 2.26
CA ILE A 318 4.67 -9.57 2.43
C ILE A 318 6.02 -9.15 1.86
N THR A 319 6.06 -8.61 0.64
CA THR A 319 7.32 -8.21 0.00
C THR A 319 7.97 -7.02 0.70
N CYS A 320 7.19 -6.05 1.16
CA CYS A 320 7.67 -4.95 2.01
C CYS A 320 8.21 -5.46 3.35
N ALA A 321 7.55 -6.42 4.01
CA ALA A 321 8.02 -7.00 5.27
C ALA A 321 9.37 -7.72 5.10
N ILE A 322 9.51 -8.52 4.03
CA ILE A 322 10.77 -9.19 3.70
C ILE A 322 11.86 -8.16 3.40
N ALA A 323 11.56 -7.10 2.65
CA ALA A 323 12.53 -6.05 2.35
C ALA A 323 12.97 -5.30 3.61
N ALA A 324 12.03 -4.89 4.45
CA ALA A 324 12.31 -4.23 5.73
C ALA A 324 13.13 -5.12 6.67
N TYR A 325 12.84 -6.43 6.74
CA TYR A 325 13.64 -7.39 7.48
C TYR A 325 15.09 -7.47 6.97
N ARG A 326 15.29 -7.52 5.64
CA ARG A 326 16.64 -7.52 5.04
C ARG A 326 17.42 -6.25 5.38
N ILE A 327 16.75 -5.09 5.35
CA ILE A 327 17.34 -3.81 5.74
C ILE A 327 17.69 -3.85 7.24
N ALA A 328 16.78 -4.28 8.09
CA ALA A 328 16.99 -4.36 9.54
C ALA A 328 18.19 -5.24 9.89
N ILE A 329 18.30 -6.44 9.31
CA ILE A 329 19.44 -7.33 9.55
C ILE A 329 20.76 -6.72 9.06
N SER A 330 20.78 -6.09 7.88
CA SER A 330 22.00 -5.41 7.42
C SER A 330 22.46 -4.29 8.34
N ASN A 331 21.53 -3.71 9.10
CA ASN A 331 21.81 -2.63 10.05
C ASN A 331 21.99 -3.14 11.49
N GLY A 332 22.08 -4.47 11.70
CA GLY A 332 22.40 -5.07 12.99
C GLY A 332 21.21 -5.58 13.81
N TRP A 333 20.01 -5.67 13.23
CA TRP A 333 18.86 -6.29 13.91
C TRP A 333 19.15 -7.76 14.22
N THR A 334 18.84 -8.19 15.45
CA THR A 334 18.96 -9.59 15.90
C THR A 334 17.75 -10.01 16.73
N LEU A 335 17.56 -11.32 16.96
CA LEU A 335 16.46 -11.84 17.77
C LEU A 335 16.38 -11.26 19.19
N SER A 336 17.50 -10.76 19.73
CA SER A 336 17.52 -10.04 21.02
C SER A 336 16.64 -8.78 21.04
N GLU A 337 16.35 -8.18 19.89
CA GLU A 337 15.46 -7.01 19.75
C GLU A 337 13.99 -7.36 20.03
N LEU A 338 13.63 -8.65 20.08
CA LEU A 338 12.29 -9.10 20.51
C LEU A 338 12.14 -9.11 22.03
N ASN A 339 13.24 -9.00 22.79
CA ASN A 339 13.18 -9.00 24.25
C ASN A 339 12.67 -7.63 24.76
N PRO A 340 11.48 -7.57 25.39
CA PRO A 340 10.96 -6.32 25.93
C PRO A 340 11.74 -5.80 27.15
N LEU A 341 12.62 -6.62 27.73
CA LEU A 341 13.46 -6.31 28.88
C LEU A 341 14.94 -6.49 28.52
N PRO A 342 15.55 -5.53 27.78
CA PRO A 342 16.95 -5.64 27.39
C PRO A 342 17.85 -5.72 28.63
N ALA A 343 18.76 -6.70 28.64
CA ALA A 343 19.59 -7.04 29.80
C ALA A 343 20.52 -5.89 30.26
N SER A 344 20.86 -4.95 29.37
CA SER A 344 21.57 -3.72 29.71
C SER A 344 21.52 -2.70 28.56
N LYS A 345 21.39 -1.39 28.88
CA LYS A 345 21.60 -0.28 27.92
C LYS A 345 23.07 -0.11 27.49
N THR A 346 23.98 -0.85 28.10
CA THR A 346 25.43 -0.81 27.82
C THR A 346 25.93 -2.02 27.04
N ASP A 347 25.04 -2.82 26.44
CA ASP A 347 25.45 -3.89 25.54
C ASP A 347 26.19 -3.28 24.33
N PRO A 348 27.43 -3.71 24.02
CA PRO A 348 28.17 -3.25 22.84
C PRO A 348 27.36 -3.24 21.54
N LYS A 349 26.44 -4.20 21.35
CA LYS A 349 25.58 -4.25 20.16
C LYS A 349 24.57 -3.10 20.13
N GLY A 350 23.92 -2.81 21.25
CA GLY A 350 23.00 -1.68 21.38
C GLY A 350 23.69 -0.34 21.15
N ILE A 351 24.92 -0.18 21.65
CA ILE A 351 25.74 1.02 21.43
C ILE A 351 26.08 1.22 19.95
N ILE A 352 26.39 0.15 19.21
CA ILE A 352 26.66 0.23 17.76
C ILE A 352 25.40 0.68 17.00
N VAL A 353 24.23 0.14 17.35
CA VAL A 353 22.95 0.54 16.74
C VAL A 353 22.63 2.01 17.06
N GLU A 354 22.83 2.45 18.30
CA GLU A 354 22.62 3.85 18.69
C GLU A 354 23.58 4.80 17.97
N ASN A 355 24.86 4.44 17.88
CA ASN A 355 25.85 5.22 17.14
C ASN A 355 25.51 5.29 15.65
N THR A 356 25.11 4.17 15.04
CA THR A 356 24.71 4.11 13.63
C THR A 356 23.48 4.98 13.39
N ALA A 357 22.47 4.89 14.26
CA ALA A 357 21.27 5.71 14.18
C ALA A 357 21.55 7.22 14.32
N ALA A 358 22.62 7.58 15.04
CA ALA A 358 23.05 8.97 15.22
C ALA A 358 23.96 9.51 14.11
N MET A 359 24.44 8.66 13.18
CA MET A 359 25.29 9.12 12.07
C MET A 359 24.49 9.99 11.10
N PRO A 360 25.04 11.15 10.67
CA PRO A 360 24.38 11.99 9.69
C PRO A 360 24.23 11.24 8.36
N LEU A 361 23.08 11.42 7.72
CA LEU A 361 22.78 10.86 6.42
C LEU A 361 23.51 11.63 5.30
N GLU A 362 23.82 10.94 4.20
CA GLU A 362 24.43 11.58 3.04
C GLU A 362 23.40 12.44 2.31
N LEU A 363 23.73 13.70 2.05
CA LEU A 363 22.83 14.60 1.34
C LEU A 363 22.72 14.21 -0.13
N VAL A 364 21.50 14.07 -0.62
CA VAL A 364 21.20 13.82 -2.02
C VAL A 364 20.58 15.08 -2.61
N GLU A 365 21.26 15.67 -3.59
CA GLU A 365 20.83 16.92 -4.23
C GLU A 365 19.41 16.77 -4.81
N GLN A 366 18.47 17.58 -4.31
CA GLN A 366 17.11 17.62 -4.82
C GLN A 366 17.03 18.62 -5.97
N LYS A 367 16.70 18.13 -7.17
CA LYS A 367 16.64 18.94 -8.40
C LYS A 367 15.52 20.00 -8.39
N ASP A 368 14.38 19.69 -7.80
CA ASP A 368 13.22 20.57 -7.72
C ASP A 368 13.05 21.11 -6.28
N SER A 369 12.40 22.26 -6.12
CA SER A 369 11.94 22.74 -4.81
C SER A 369 10.65 22.02 -4.36
N ASP A 370 10.35 22.01 -3.07
CA ASP A 370 9.16 21.35 -2.54
C ASP A 370 7.86 21.91 -3.13
N VAL A 371 7.81 23.23 -3.36
CA VAL A 371 6.67 23.88 -4.02
C VAL A 371 6.54 23.45 -5.47
N ALA A 372 7.65 23.31 -6.20
CA ALA A 372 7.62 22.85 -7.58
C ALA A 372 7.15 21.40 -7.67
N VAL A 373 7.60 20.52 -6.76
CA VAL A 373 7.13 19.13 -6.67
C VAL A 373 5.64 19.08 -6.35
N ALA A 374 5.18 19.83 -5.34
CA ALA A 374 3.77 19.88 -4.97
C ALA A 374 2.90 20.41 -6.13
N ALA A 375 3.35 21.42 -6.85
CA ALA A 375 2.64 21.97 -8.00
C ALA A 375 2.57 20.96 -9.17
N LYS A 376 3.66 20.25 -9.45
CA LYS A 376 3.69 19.18 -10.49
C LYS A 376 2.75 18.04 -10.11
N LEU A 377 2.80 17.57 -8.87
CA LEU A 377 1.92 16.52 -8.36
C LEU A 377 0.45 16.95 -8.43
N ALA A 378 0.12 18.15 -7.94
CA ALA A 378 -1.24 18.67 -8.01
C ALA A 378 -1.74 18.81 -9.46
N ALA A 379 -0.92 19.37 -10.36
CA ALA A 379 -1.28 19.53 -11.77
C ALA A 379 -1.51 18.17 -12.44
N LEU A 380 -0.66 17.18 -12.16
CA LEU A 380 -0.80 15.83 -12.69
C LEU A 380 -2.03 15.12 -12.11
N THR A 381 -2.24 15.19 -10.79
CA THR A 381 -3.37 14.57 -10.10
C THR A 381 -4.69 15.14 -10.60
N PHE A 382 -4.88 16.46 -10.54
CA PHE A 382 -6.13 17.08 -10.98
C PHE A 382 -6.30 17.00 -12.49
N GLY A 383 -5.24 17.22 -13.27
CA GLY A 383 -5.29 17.08 -14.73
C GLY A 383 -5.77 15.68 -15.14
N THR A 384 -5.26 14.63 -14.50
CA THR A 384 -5.65 13.25 -14.76
C THR A 384 -7.07 12.96 -14.25
N ALA A 385 -7.44 13.45 -13.07
CA ALA A 385 -8.79 13.29 -12.53
C ALA A 385 -9.87 13.86 -13.46
N TYR A 386 -9.68 15.07 -13.98
CA TYR A 386 -10.60 15.67 -14.97
C TYR A 386 -10.57 14.92 -16.31
N ALA A 387 -9.38 14.55 -16.77
CA ALA A 387 -9.22 13.82 -18.03
C ALA A 387 -9.94 12.46 -18.00
N VAL A 388 -9.88 11.75 -16.87
CA VAL A 388 -10.58 10.47 -16.72
C VAL A 388 -12.07 10.68 -16.54
N LYS A 389 -12.51 11.41 -15.51
CA LYS A 389 -13.94 11.61 -15.20
C LYS A 389 -14.76 12.09 -16.41
N TYR A 390 -14.24 13.03 -17.19
CA TYR A 390 -14.98 13.59 -18.33
C TYR A 390 -14.57 13.03 -19.69
N GLY A 391 -13.33 12.54 -19.82
CA GLY A 391 -12.87 11.90 -21.05
C GLY A 391 -13.43 10.51 -21.24
N GLU A 392 -13.71 9.77 -20.16
CA GLU A 392 -14.34 8.45 -20.23
C GLU A 392 -15.76 8.51 -20.82
N LEU A 393 -16.50 9.61 -20.62
CA LEU A 393 -17.82 9.84 -21.23
C LEU A 393 -17.80 9.97 -22.76
N ALA A 394 -16.62 10.17 -23.35
CA ALA A 394 -16.42 10.20 -24.80
C ALA A 394 -16.19 8.81 -25.40
N LEU A 395 -16.09 7.77 -24.57
CA LEU A 395 -15.69 6.42 -24.95
C LEU A 395 -16.80 5.43 -24.63
N ASP A 396 -17.05 4.48 -25.53
CA ASP A 396 -17.94 3.34 -25.25
C ASP A 396 -17.29 2.35 -24.27
N PHE A 397 -15.96 2.31 -24.31
CA PHE A 397 -15.12 1.31 -23.62
C PHE A 397 -15.33 1.20 -22.10
N PRO A 398 -15.40 2.29 -21.31
CA PRO A 398 -15.68 2.25 -19.87
C PRO A 398 -17.08 1.72 -19.53
N PHE A 399 -18.03 1.85 -20.46
CA PHE A 399 -19.43 1.43 -20.30
C PHE A 399 -19.65 -0.02 -20.76
N GLU A 400 -18.63 -0.66 -21.35
CA GLU A 400 -18.65 -2.06 -21.76
C GLU A 400 -17.90 -2.94 -20.74
N GLN A 401 -18.55 -3.99 -20.25
CA GLN A 401 -17.94 -4.93 -19.30
C GLN A 401 -16.83 -5.75 -19.98
N ASN A 402 -15.59 -5.26 -19.89
CA ASN A 402 -14.45 -5.83 -20.62
C ASN A 402 -13.34 -6.33 -19.70
N GLY A 403 -13.45 -7.60 -19.28
CA GLY A 403 -12.46 -8.24 -18.41
C GLY A 403 -11.05 -8.29 -18.99
N ALA A 404 -10.91 -8.50 -20.30
CA ALA A 404 -9.59 -8.55 -20.95
C ALA A 404 -8.88 -7.20 -20.88
N ALA A 405 -9.62 -6.12 -21.09
CA ALA A 405 -9.07 -4.78 -21.03
C ALA A 405 -8.76 -4.33 -19.60
N ALA A 406 -9.63 -4.70 -18.64
CA ALA A 406 -9.36 -4.51 -17.22
C ALA A 406 -8.05 -5.21 -16.80
N VAL A 407 -7.83 -6.46 -17.22
CA VAL A 407 -6.57 -7.18 -16.99
C VAL A 407 -5.39 -6.49 -17.67
N ALA A 408 -5.57 -5.98 -18.89
CA ALA A 408 -4.51 -5.27 -19.61
C ALA A 408 -4.08 -3.97 -18.90
N ILE A 409 -5.01 -3.21 -18.33
CA ILE A 409 -4.69 -2.02 -17.52
C ILE A 409 -3.97 -2.42 -16.23
N LEU A 410 -4.55 -3.38 -15.49
CA LEU A 410 -4.01 -3.91 -14.24
C LEU A 410 -2.58 -4.44 -14.38
N ALA A 411 -2.28 -5.19 -15.44
CA ALA A 411 -0.96 -5.75 -15.65
C ALA A 411 -0.01 -4.77 -16.37
N GLY A 412 -0.52 -3.99 -17.32
CA GLY A 412 0.28 -3.15 -18.20
C GLY A 412 0.95 -2.00 -17.48
N ILE A 413 0.22 -1.24 -16.66
CA ILE A 413 0.78 -0.07 -15.97
C ILE A 413 1.89 -0.48 -14.99
N PRO A 414 1.69 -1.45 -14.08
CA PRO A 414 2.77 -1.90 -13.19
C PRO A 414 3.95 -2.54 -13.93
N ALA A 415 3.71 -3.20 -15.08
CA ALA A 415 4.80 -3.75 -15.89
C ALA A 415 5.66 -2.66 -16.53
N ILE A 416 5.07 -1.53 -16.96
CA ILE A 416 5.82 -0.36 -17.44
C ILE A 416 6.67 0.23 -16.31
N THR A 417 6.06 0.43 -15.13
CA THR A 417 6.78 0.89 -13.93
C THR A 417 7.94 -0.03 -13.59
N ALA A 418 7.70 -1.35 -13.57
CA ALA A 418 8.74 -2.35 -13.33
C ALA A 418 9.87 -2.28 -14.36
N PHE A 419 9.54 -2.14 -15.63
CA PHE A 419 10.52 -2.04 -16.72
C PHE A 419 11.40 -0.79 -16.57
N GLN A 420 10.82 0.34 -16.13
CA GLN A 420 11.56 1.58 -15.88
C GLN A 420 12.55 1.42 -14.72
N TYR A 421 12.13 0.82 -13.60
CA TYR A 421 13.05 0.53 -12.48
C TYR A 421 14.12 -0.51 -12.84
N TYR A 422 13.77 -1.51 -13.65
CA TYR A 422 14.74 -2.48 -14.16
C TYR A 422 15.84 -1.81 -15.00
N ASN A 423 15.46 -0.96 -15.95
CA ASN A 423 16.41 -0.22 -16.78
C ASN A 423 17.25 0.77 -15.96
N ARG A 424 16.65 1.42 -14.96
CA ARG A 424 17.37 2.29 -14.03
C ARG A 424 18.48 1.53 -13.30
N GLY A 425 18.16 0.38 -12.72
CA GLY A 425 19.15 -0.48 -12.07
C GLY A 425 20.30 -0.88 -13.00
N LYS A 426 20.00 -1.15 -14.28
CA LYS A 426 21.01 -1.46 -15.31
C LYS A 426 21.97 -0.31 -15.57
N ASN A 427 21.46 0.90 -15.61
CA ASN A 427 22.24 2.09 -15.93
C ASN A 427 23.10 2.55 -14.74
N GLU A 428 22.64 2.35 -13.50
CA GLU A 428 23.37 2.70 -12.28
C GLU A 428 24.40 1.64 -11.86
N GLY A 429 24.17 0.35 -12.15
CA GLY A 429 24.96 -0.78 -11.61
C GLY A 429 25.81 -1.58 -12.61
N GLY A 430 25.82 -1.25 -13.91
CA GLY A 430 26.61 -1.95 -14.95
C GLY A 430 26.08 -3.34 -15.33
N GLU A 431 25.40 -4.02 -14.42
CA GLU A 431 24.51 -5.15 -14.69
C GLU A 431 23.08 -4.74 -14.33
N GLY A 432 22.11 -5.11 -15.17
CA GLY A 432 20.67 -4.88 -14.91
C GLY A 432 20.30 -5.33 -13.51
N PHE A 433 19.36 -4.63 -12.87
CA PHE A 433 18.78 -5.10 -11.61
C PHE A 433 18.52 -6.60 -11.72
N ALA A 434 19.33 -7.40 -11.03
CA ALA A 434 19.01 -8.79 -10.83
C ALA A 434 17.76 -8.76 -9.95
N LEU A 435 16.64 -9.30 -10.46
CA LEU A 435 15.54 -9.70 -9.59
C LEU A 435 16.15 -10.31 -8.34
N PRO A 436 15.69 -9.98 -7.12
CA PRO A 436 16.30 -10.50 -5.91
C PRO A 436 16.44 -12.00 -6.11
N SER A 437 17.68 -12.51 -6.12
CA SER A 437 17.91 -13.94 -6.28
C SER A 437 17.23 -14.60 -5.09
N PHE A 438 16.01 -15.10 -5.29
CA PHE A 438 15.24 -15.84 -4.29
C PHE A 438 15.79 -17.27 -4.13
N GLY A 439 17.11 -17.42 -4.25
CA GLY A 439 17.80 -18.70 -4.22
C GLY A 439 18.50 -19.01 -5.53
N LYS A 440 19.76 -18.61 -5.61
CA LYS A 440 20.87 -19.50 -5.93
C LYS A 440 22.15 -18.78 -5.50
N GLY A 441 22.86 -19.38 -4.56
CA GLY A 441 24.18 -18.93 -4.17
C GLY A 441 25.23 -19.90 -4.68
N GLU A 442 26.35 -19.34 -5.14
CA GLU A 442 27.66 -19.79 -4.69
C GLU A 442 28.37 -18.72 -3.82
N ASP A 443 27.76 -17.53 -3.64
CA ASP A 443 28.44 -16.32 -3.19
C ASP A 443 27.64 -15.39 -2.23
N GLY A 444 26.53 -15.85 -1.64
CA GLY A 444 26.19 -15.45 -0.27
C GLY A 444 25.25 -14.27 0.04
N GLU A 445 24.17 -14.00 -0.70
CA GLU A 445 23.12 -13.05 -0.24
C GLU A 445 21.65 -13.53 -0.41
N GLY A 446 21.32 -14.78 -0.08
CA GLY A 446 19.92 -15.25 -0.02
C GLY A 446 19.65 -16.36 0.99
N LEU A 447 18.48 -16.35 1.63
CA LEU A 447 18.02 -17.40 2.55
C LEU A 447 17.93 -18.74 1.78
N SER A 448 18.69 -19.73 2.21
CA SER A 448 18.79 -21.02 1.52
C SER A 448 18.42 -22.19 2.44
N MET A 449 18.09 -23.33 1.83
CA MET A 449 17.94 -24.57 2.59
C MET A 449 19.23 -24.98 3.31
N ALA A 450 20.40 -24.50 2.85
CA ALA A 450 21.66 -24.74 3.55
C ALA A 450 21.69 -24.04 4.92
N ASP A 451 21.05 -22.87 5.04
CA ASP A 451 20.96 -22.15 6.32
C ASP A 451 20.06 -22.88 7.31
N VAL A 452 18.91 -23.38 6.85
CA VAL A 452 18.02 -24.22 7.66
C VAL A 452 18.79 -25.46 8.16
N LYS A 453 19.57 -26.10 7.28
CA LYS A 453 20.33 -27.31 7.60
C LYS A 453 21.48 -27.07 8.59
N LYS A 454 21.94 -25.83 8.82
CA LYS A 454 22.93 -25.53 9.88
C LYS A 454 22.42 -25.88 11.28
N TYR A 455 21.10 -25.91 11.48
CA TYR A 455 20.45 -26.35 12.71
C TYR A 455 20.22 -27.87 12.80
N GLY A 456 20.84 -28.66 11.91
CA GLY A 456 20.79 -30.12 11.95
C GLY A 456 19.36 -30.69 11.87
N VAL A 457 19.05 -31.61 12.78
CA VAL A 457 17.74 -32.28 12.85
C VAL A 457 16.63 -31.27 13.15
N SER A 458 16.89 -30.32 14.04
CA SER A 458 15.93 -29.28 14.48
C SER A 458 15.54 -28.34 13.33
N GLY A 459 16.51 -27.95 12.50
CA GLY A 459 16.23 -27.20 11.27
C GLY A 459 15.39 -27.97 10.25
N THR A 460 15.64 -29.27 10.11
CA THR A 460 14.86 -30.14 9.21
C THR A 460 13.42 -30.28 9.68
N VAL A 461 13.21 -30.50 10.98
CA VAL A 461 11.86 -30.59 11.58
C VAL A 461 11.12 -29.25 11.48
N ALA A 462 11.80 -28.13 11.74
CA ALA A 462 11.22 -26.80 11.58
C ALA A 462 10.77 -26.50 10.13
N TYR A 463 11.55 -26.93 9.15
CA TYR A 463 11.15 -26.83 7.74
C TYR A 463 9.92 -27.68 7.42
N VAL A 464 9.88 -28.93 7.87
CA VAL A 464 8.72 -29.80 7.67
C VAL A 464 7.47 -29.20 8.31
N LEU A 465 7.55 -28.70 9.54
CA LEU A 465 6.42 -28.04 10.21
C LEU A 465 5.95 -26.79 9.45
N THR A 466 6.88 -26.00 8.93
CA THR A 466 6.57 -24.79 8.15
C THR A 466 5.90 -25.14 6.82
N GLU A 467 6.39 -26.15 6.11
CA GLU A 467 5.78 -26.64 4.87
C GLU A 467 4.38 -27.23 5.12
N LEU A 468 4.21 -28.03 6.18
CA LEU A 468 2.91 -28.57 6.56
C LEU A 468 1.91 -27.46 6.90
N ALA A 469 2.33 -26.45 7.66
CA ALA A 469 1.49 -25.30 7.97
C ALA A 469 1.13 -24.50 6.71
N PHE A 470 2.09 -24.28 5.81
CA PHE A 470 1.85 -23.62 4.53
C PHE A 470 0.80 -24.37 3.70
N TRP A 471 0.97 -25.68 3.50
CA TRP A 471 0.04 -26.47 2.70
C TRP A 471 -1.33 -26.65 3.35
N ALA A 472 -1.40 -26.72 4.69
CA ALA A 472 -2.64 -26.78 5.43
C ALA A 472 -3.52 -25.53 5.25
N VAL A 473 -2.93 -24.37 4.92
CA VAL A 473 -3.67 -23.14 4.60
C VAL A 473 -3.85 -22.96 3.09
N ALA A 474 -2.80 -23.17 2.30
CA ALA A 474 -2.82 -22.94 0.87
C ALA A 474 -3.82 -23.85 0.14
N PHE A 475 -3.92 -25.12 0.56
CA PHE A 475 -4.81 -26.08 -0.09
C PHE A 475 -6.31 -25.77 0.11
N PRO A 476 -6.80 -25.47 1.34
CA PRO A 476 -8.16 -24.99 1.52
C PRO A 476 -8.45 -23.68 0.77
N VAL A 477 -7.54 -22.70 0.81
CA VAL A 477 -7.73 -21.42 0.09
C VAL A 477 -7.87 -21.64 -1.41
N ALA A 478 -6.99 -22.44 -2.01
CA ALA A 478 -7.05 -22.75 -3.44
C ALA A 478 -8.32 -23.53 -3.80
N SER A 479 -8.74 -24.47 -2.95
CA SER A 479 -9.94 -25.27 -3.16
C SER A 479 -11.22 -24.42 -3.05
N THR A 480 -11.27 -23.49 -2.10
CA THR A 480 -12.37 -22.52 -1.97
C THR A 480 -12.40 -21.54 -3.12
N ALA A 481 -11.24 -21.04 -3.57
CA ALA A 481 -11.15 -20.16 -4.74
C ALA A 481 -11.66 -20.87 -6.01
N LEU A 482 -11.33 -22.16 -6.17
CA LEU A 482 -11.89 -22.96 -7.24
C LEU A 482 -13.41 -23.09 -7.10
N TYR A 483 -13.92 -23.49 -5.94
CA TYR A 483 -15.36 -23.63 -5.68
C TYR A 483 -16.13 -22.33 -5.95
N GLN A 484 -15.59 -21.18 -5.56
CA GLN A 484 -16.19 -19.87 -5.83
C GLN A 484 -16.21 -19.54 -7.33
N SER A 485 -15.24 -20.01 -8.10
CA SER A 485 -15.15 -19.79 -9.55
C SER A 485 -15.98 -20.77 -10.39
N SER A 486 -16.10 -22.03 -9.96
CA SER A 486 -16.78 -23.10 -10.70
C SER A 486 -18.19 -23.39 -10.19
N GLY A 487 -18.53 -22.97 -8.97
CA GLY A 487 -19.80 -23.27 -8.32
C GLY A 487 -19.93 -24.70 -7.78
N HIS A 488 -18.87 -25.51 -7.85
CA HIS A 488 -18.82 -26.88 -7.32
C HIS A 488 -17.40 -27.26 -6.88
N TRP A 489 -17.29 -28.33 -6.08
CA TRP A 489 -15.99 -28.87 -5.69
C TRP A 489 -15.29 -29.54 -6.87
N PRO A 490 -13.95 -29.55 -6.91
CA PRO A 490 -13.20 -30.15 -8.01
C PRO A 490 -13.50 -31.64 -8.17
N ASP A 491 -14.04 -32.04 -9.32
CA ASP A 491 -14.23 -33.42 -9.76
C ASP A 491 -13.17 -33.82 -10.78
N VAL A 492 -11.96 -34.04 -10.26
CA VAL A 492 -10.82 -34.49 -11.06
C VAL A 492 -10.92 -35.96 -11.51
N ILE A 493 -11.93 -36.69 -11.05
CA ILE A 493 -12.08 -38.12 -11.31
C ILE A 493 -12.99 -38.34 -12.52
N ASN A 494 -14.13 -37.65 -12.56
CA ASN A 494 -15.18 -37.92 -13.55
C ASN A 494 -15.23 -36.87 -14.68
N ASP A 495 -14.72 -35.66 -14.49
CA ASP A 495 -14.82 -34.57 -15.48
C ASP A 495 -13.43 -34.20 -16.06
N ALA A 496 -13.33 -34.22 -17.39
CA ALA A 496 -12.09 -33.85 -18.11
C ALA A 496 -11.89 -32.34 -18.24
N THR A 497 -12.99 -31.56 -18.29
CA THR A 497 -12.98 -30.10 -18.31
C THR A 497 -12.53 -29.57 -16.96
N ASP A 498 -13.03 -30.17 -15.88
CA ASP A 498 -12.68 -29.75 -14.53
C ASP A 498 -11.22 -30.06 -14.17
N ARG A 499 -10.68 -31.17 -14.68
CA ARG A 499 -9.23 -31.45 -14.65
C ARG A 499 -8.39 -30.34 -15.27
N ALA A 500 -8.82 -29.76 -16.39
CA ALA A 500 -8.09 -28.67 -17.04
C ALA A 500 -8.14 -27.38 -16.21
N THR A 501 -9.29 -27.06 -15.62
CA THR A 501 -9.46 -25.91 -14.71
C THR A 501 -8.60 -26.07 -13.46
N VAL A 502 -8.62 -27.25 -12.82
CA VAL A 502 -7.78 -27.57 -11.67
C VAL A 502 -6.30 -27.49 -12.02
N LEU A 503 -5.87 -27.97 -13.20
CA LEU A 503 -4.49 -27.83 -13.66
C LEU A 503 -4.08 -26.36 -13.83
N GLY A 504 -4.98 -25.50 -14.31
CA GLY A 504 -4.76 -24.05 -14.38
C GLY A 504 -4.56 -23.43 -13.00
N PHE A 505 -5.40 -23.81 -12.03
CA PHE A 505 -5.28 -23.36 -10.64
C PHE A 505 -4.02 -23.91 -9.95
N ILE A 506 -3.64 -25.17 -10.19
CA ILE A 506 -2.38 -25.74 -9.72
C ILE A 506 -1.21 -24.98 -10.33
N PHE A 507 -1.26 -24.65 -11.62
CA PHE A 507 -0.20 -23.87 -12.27
C PHE A 507 -0.08 -22.48 -11.63
N ALA A 508 -1.19 -21.76 -11.44
CA ALA A 508 -1.20 -20.46 -10.79
C ALA A 508 -0.71 -20.55 -9.33
N GLY A 509 -1.29 -21.47 -8.56
CA GLY A 509 -0.95 -21.71 -7.15
C GLY A 509 0.50 -22.17 -6.96
N ALA A 510 1.04 -23.00 -7.85
CA ALA A 510 2.44 -23.43 -7.79
C ALA A 510 3.41 -22.26 -8.03
N ASN A 511 3.05 -21.30 -8.88
CA ASN A 511 3.86 -20.09 -9.07
C ASN A 511 3.79 -19.16 -7.86
N VAL A 512 2.63 -19.02 -7.22
CA VAL A 512 2.50 -18.31 -5.93
C VAL A 512 3.31 -19.01 -4.83
N ALA A 513 3.21 -20.34 -4.71
CA ALA A 513 3.98 -21.11 -3.75
C ALA A 513 5.50 -20.95 -3.97
N ARG A 514 5.95 -20.88 -5.23
CA ARG A 514 7.36 -20.60 -5.57
C ARG A 514 7.81 -19.21 -5.11
N LEU A 515 6.97 -18.19 -5.30
CA LEU A 515 7.24 -16.83 -4.81
C LEU A 515 7.37 -16.79 -3.27
N LEU A 516 6.66 -17.67 -2.56
CA LEU A 516 6.69 -17.74 -1.09
C LEU A 516 7.82 -18.65 -0.54
N VAL A 517 8.65 -19.29 -1.37
CA VAL A 517 9.79 -20.12 -0.89
C VAL A 517 10.68 -19.40 0.12
N PRO A 518 11.11 -18.14 -0.08
CA PRO A 518 11.99 -17.44 0.86
C PRO A 518 11.32 -17.17 2.21
N LEU A 519 10.01 -16.88 2.20
CA LEU A 519 9.22 -16.70 3.42
C LEU A 519 9.15 -18.01 4.21
N ARG A 520 8.92 -19.13 3.52
CA ARG A 520 8.87 -20.47 4.12
C ARG A 520 10.22 -20.90 4.68
N LEU A 521 11.31 -20.63 3.97
CA LEU A 521 12.67 -20.88 4.47
C LEU A 521 13.04 -19.98 5.65
N GLY A 522 12.64 -18.71 5.63
CA GLY A 522 12.83 -17.78 6.74
C GLY A 522 12.03 -18.17 8.00
N ALA A 523 10.78 -18.58 7.84
CA ALA A 523 9.95 -19.10 8.93
C ALA A 523 10.53 -20.40 9.52
N ALA A 524 11.02 -21.32 8.67
CA ALA A 524 11.69 -22.53 9.12
C ALA A 524 12.98 -22.21 9.91
N LEU A 525 13.77 -21.24 9.46
CA LEU A 525 14.96 -20.76 10.18
C LEU A 525 14.61 -20.16 11.55
N ALA A 526 13.56 -19.34 11.62
CA ALA A 526 13.12 -18.73 12.86
C ALA A 526 12.55 -19.76 13.85
N LEU A 527 11.92 -20.82 13.34
CA LEU A 527 11.34 -21.89 14.14
C LEU A 527 12.39 -22.91 14.62
N ALA A 528 13.53 -23.04 13.95
CA ALA A 528 14.55 -24.05 14.22
C ALA A 528 15.11 -24.04 15.67
N PRO A 529 15.42 -22.89 16.31
CA PRO A 529 15.87 -22.86 17.71
C PRO A 529 14.79 -23.36 18.68
N TRP A 530 13.54 -22.96 18.47
CA TRP A 530 12.43 -23.40 19.33
C TRP A 530 12.19 -24.91 19.21
N VAL A 531 12.27 -25.46 18.00
CA VAL A 531 12.18 -26.91 17.77
C VAL A 531 13.32 -27.65 18.45
N ASP A 532 14.52 -27.09 18.46
CA ASP A 532 15.65 -27.68 19.16
C ASP A 532 15.37 -27.80 20.66
N GLU A 533 14.93 -26.71 21.29
CA GLU A 533 14.67 -26.63 22.72
C GLU A 533 13.45 -27.44 23.17
N ASN A 534 12.37 -27.45 22.36
CA ASN A 534 11.05 -27.93 22.81
C ASN A 534 10.61 -29.26 22.18
N ILE A 535 11.26 -29.72 21.11
CA ILE A 535 10.93 -30.98 20.44
C ILE A 535 12.11 -31.93 20.49
N ILE A 536 13.31 -31.49 20.11
CA ILE A 536 14.47 -32.38 19.95
C ILE A 536 15.20 -32.62 21.28
N ASN A 537 15.48 -31.56 22.05
CA ASN A 537 16.26 -31.62 23.29
C ASN A 537 15.42 -31.36 24.56
N ARG A 538 14.10 -31.50 24.46
CA ARG A 538 13.14 -31.17 25.53
C ARG A 538 13.48 -31.80 26.90
N GLU A 539 13.90 -33.06 26.90
CA GLU A 539 14.22 -33.80 28.15
C GLU A 539 15.48 -33.25 28.86
N LYS A 540 16.46 -32.72 28.12
CA LYS A 540 17.66 -32.09 28.70
C LYS A 540 17.38 -30.71 29.28
N ALA A 541 16.41 -29.99 28.71
CA ALA A 541 15.98 -28.70 29.23
C ALA A 541 15.23 -28.87 30.57
N GLU A 542 14.41 -29.92 30.70
CA GLU A 542 13.69 -30.28 31.93
C GLU A 542 14.61 -30.76 33.08
N GLU A 543 15.81 -31.28 32.80
CA GLU A 543 16.82 -31.62 33.83
C GLU A 543 17.69 -30.43 34.29
N SER A 544 17.69 -29.32 33.53
CA SER A 544 18.53 -28.14 33.79
C SER A 544 17.79 -26.96 34.43
N ALA A 545 16.46 -27.08 34.58
CA ALA A 545 15.55 -26.15 35.25
C ALA A 545 15.13 -26.71 36.61
#